data_AF-A0A6M2F8P1-F1
#
_entry.id   AF-A0A6M2F8P1-F1
#
_cell.length_a   1.000
_cell.length_b   1.000
_cell.length_c   1.000
_cell.angle_alpha   90.00
_cell.angle_beta   90.00
_cell.angle_gamma   90.00
#
_symmetry.space_group_name_H-M   'P 1'
#
loop_
_entity.id
_entity.type
_entity.pdbx_description
1 polymer ?
#
loop_
_entity_poly.entity_id
_entity_poly.type
_entity_poly.pdbx_seq_one_letter_code
_entity_poly.pdbx_strand_id
1 'polypeptide(L)'
;MRQWMLKITAYADRLLEDLDDLDWPESVKEMQRNWIGRSEGAELEFCVLDGDGKERDIKITVYTTRPDTVFGATYLVLAPEHSLLPSLMSLSQRESVEEYKDLASRKSDLERTELQKEKTGVFSGCYAQNPANGEAIPIWVADYVLGSYGTGAIMAVPAHDTRDYEFATKYDIPIRWVVKPDDDDFSDSGKAYEGEGSILNSSSSTSGLDINGLHSKVAASKVIEWADTTGNGKKKVNYKLRDWLFARQRYWGEPIPVVFLQDTGETTPILETDLPLTLPELDDFTPTGTGEPPLAKAVSWVKTTDPSSGKPAMRETSTMPQWAGSCWYYLRYMDPKKLQRISRQDKRKVLESS
;
A
#
# COMPACT_ATOMS: atom_id res chain seq x y z
N MET A 1 -11.10 4.99 -11.75
CA MET A 1 -11.60 4.01 -12.75
C MET A 1 -11.42 2.62 -12.17
N ARG A 2 -12.40 1.71 -12.28
CA ARG A 2 -12.22 0.30 -11.86
C ARG A 2 -11.27 -0.39 -12.83
N GLN A 3 -10.36 -1.22 -12.33
CA GLN A 3 -9.34 -1.90 -13.14
C GLN A 3 -9.13 -3.33 -12.65
N TRP A 4 -8.65 -4.20 -13.54
CA TRP A 4 -8.26 -5.56 -13.20
C TRP A 4 -6.88 -5.59 -12.56
N MET A 5 -6.76 -6.31 -11.46
CA MET A 5 -5.52 -6.46 -10.69
C MET A 5 -5.21 -7.95 -10.53
N LEU A 6 -3.97 -8.36 -10.76
CA LEU A 6 -3.49 -9.67 -10.33
C LEU A 6 -2.89 -9.56 -8.93
N LYS A 7 -3.34 -10.44 -8.03
CA LYS A 7 -2.91 -10.47 -6.62
C LYS A 7 -1.51 -11.08 -6.45
N ILE A 8 -0.51 -10.48 -7.08
CA ILE A 8 0.90 -10.92 -7.01
C ILE A 8 1.45 -10.82 -5.59
N THR A 9 0.92 -9.90 -4.78
CA THR A 9 1.29 -9.75 -3.36
C THR A 9 1.04 -11.01 -2.53
N ALA A 10 0.09 -11.86 -2.93
CA ALA A 10 -0.13 -13.16 -2.30
C ALA A 10 1.06 -14.13 -2.44
N TYR A 11 2.00 -13.83 -3.34
CA TYR A 11 3.21 -14.60 -3.58
C TYR A 11 4.48 -13.85 -3.15
N ALA A 12 4.37 -12.71 -2.44
CA ALA A 12 5.51 -11.84 -2.14
C ALA A 12 6.62 -12.53 -1.34
N ASP A 13 6.29 -13.31 -0.30
CA ASP A 13 7.30 -14.06 0.48
C ASP A 13 8.00 -15.09 -0.39
N ARG A 14 7.25 -15.89 -1.15
CA ARG A 14 7.84 -16.89 -2.06
C ARG A 14 8.72 -16.25 -3.13
N LEU A 15 8.27 -15.14 -3.72
CA LEU A 15 9.06 -14.38 -4.70
C LEU A 15 10.35 -13.83 -4.11
N LEU A 16 10.43 -13.65 -2.78
CA LEU A 16 11.62 -13.18 -2.09
C LEU A 16 12.54 -14.34 -1.67
N GLU A 17 11.97 -15.35 -1.02
CA GLU A 17 12.67 -16.55 -0.54
C GLU A 17 13.29 -17.34 -1.70
N ASP A 18 12.53 -17.53 -2.79
CA ASP A 18 12.99 -18.31 -3.95
C ASP A 18 14.12 -17.61 -4.72
N LEU A 19 14.48 -16.33 -4.43
CA LEU A 19 15.61 -15.64 -5.08
C LEU A 19 16.97 -16.19 -4.65
N ASP A 20 17.07 -16.70 -3.42
CA ASP A 20 18.35 -17.12 -2.84
C ASP A 20 18.92 -18.34 -3.61
N ASP A 21 18.04 -19.23 -4.06
CA ASP A 21 18.38 -20.44 -4.79
C ASP A 21 18.65 -20.24 -6.29
N LEU A 22 18.40 -19.04 -6.84
CA LEU A 22 18.60 -18.77 -8.28
C LEU A 22 20.07 -18.51 -8.63
N ASP A 23 20.57 -19.10 -9.71
CA ASP A 23 21.88 -18.74 -10.30
C ASP A 23 21.76 -17.47 -11.17
N TRP A 24 21.41 -16.35 -10.52
CA TRP A 24 21.22 -15.04 -11.15
C TRP A 24 22.25 -14.02 -10.63
N PRO A 25 22.61 -12.99 -11.42
CA PRO A 25 23.47 -11.92 -10.93
C PRO A 25 22.91 -11.27 -9.66
N GLU A 26 23.76 -11.05 -8.66
CA GLU A 26 23.33 -10.51 -7.36
C GLU A 26 22.66 -9.14 -7.50
N SER A 27 23.12 -8.31 -8.44
CA SER A 27 22.48 -7.02 -8.73
C SER A 27 21.02 -7.16 -9.16
N VAL A 28 20.66 -8.23 -9.87
CA VAL A 28 19.26 -8.51 -10.25
C VAL A 28 18.45 -8.96 -9.04
N LYS A 29 19.03 -9.83 -8.19
CA LYS A 29 18.39 -10.27 -6.94
C LYS A 29 18.15 -9.07 -6.02
N GLU A 30 19.14 -8.22 -5.79
CA GLU A 30 19.01 -7.01 -4.99
C GLU A 30 17.93 -6.06 -5.52
N MET A 31 17.86 -5.84 -6.83
CA MET A 31 16.77 -5.06 -7.44
C MET A 31 15.39 -5.66 -7.13
N GLN A 32 15.23 -6.98 -7.23
CA GLN A 32 13.99 -7.67 -6.90
C GLN A 32 13.67 -7.58 -5.40
N ARG A 33 14.64 -7.81 -4.50
CA ARG A 33 14.44 -7.67 -3.05
C ARG A 33 14.02 -6.26 -2.67
N ASN A 34 14.66 -5.24 -3.26
CA ASN A 34 14.32 -3.83 -3.02
C ASN A 34 12.93 -3.46 -3.58
N TRP A 35 12.58 -4.00 -4.76
CA TRP A 35 11.27 -3.80 -5.38
C TRP A 35 10.14 -4.47 -4.61
N ILE A 36 10.34 -5.72 -4.16
CA ILE A 36 9.40 -6.44 -3.31
C ILE A 36 9.26 -5.70 -1.97
N GLY A 37 10.41 -5.31 -1.39
CA GLY A 37 10.50 -4.44 -0.23
C GLY A 37 9.72 -4.97 0.96
N ARG A 38 10.00 -6.20 1.39
CA ARG A 38 9.41 -6.80 2.58
C ARG A 38 9.90 -6.05 3.82
N SER A 39 8.97 -5.72 4.70
CA SER A 39 9.25 -5.11 5.99
C SER A 39 8.42 -5.80 7.06
N GLU A 40 9.05 -6.08 8.21
CA GLU A 40 8.34 -6.52 9.41
C GLU A 40 8.15 -5.34 10.34
N GLY A 41 6.95 -5.21 10.87
CA GLY A 41 6.58 -4.10 11.73
C GLY A 41 5.39 -4.43 12.61
N ALA A 42 4.74 -3.38 13.06
CA ALA A 42 3.52 -3.44 13.85
C ALA A 42 2.43 -2.58 13.22
N GLU A 43 1.20 -3.07 13.27
CA GLU A 43 0.03 -2.20 13.26
C GLU A 43 -0.22 -1.76 14.72
N LEU A 44 -0.31 -0.45 14.98
CA LEU A 44 -0.63 0.11 16.29
C LEU A 44 -1.94 0.90 16.21
N GLU A 45 -2.76 0.81 17.25
CA GLU A 45 -4.06 1.49 17.32
C GLU A 45 -3.98 2.73 18.21
N PHE A 46 -4.40 3.87 17.66
CA PHE A 46 -4.45 5.16 18.37
C PHE A 46 -5.91 5.59 18.53
N CYS A 47 -6.40 5.66 19.77
CA CYS A 47 -7.76 6.10 20.07
C CYS A 47 -7.91 7.61 19.84
N VAL A 48 -8.95 8.02 19.11
CA VAL A 48 -9.21 9.43 18.85
C VAL A 48 -9.86 10.07 20.06
N LEU A 49 -9.44 11.27 20.43
CA LEU A 49 -9.95 12.00 21.59
C LEU A 49 -11.12 12.91 21.21
N ASP A 50 -12.06 13.09 22.13
CA ASP A 50 -13.11 14.10 22.05
C ASP A 50 -12.64 15.48 22.57
N GLY A 51 -13.56 16.45 22.56
CA GLY A 51 -13.25 17.82 23.00
C GLY A 51 -12.93 17.94 24.48
N ASP A 52 -13.31 16.93 25.28
CA ASP A 52 -13.03 16.84 26.72
C ASP A 52 -11.82 15.95 27.02
N GLY A 53 -11.12 15.45 25.97
CA GLY A 53 -9.96 14.59 26.10
C GLY A 53 -10.27 13.13 26.43
N LYS A 54 -11.51 12.66 26.22
CA LYS A 54 -11.90 11.26 26.40
C LYS A 54 -11.81 10.48 25.09
N GLU A 55 -11.54 9.19 25.17
CA GLU A 55 -11.50 8.31 24.02
C GLU A 55 -12.88 8.20 23.35
N ARG A 56 -12.89 8.37 22.03
CA ARG A 56 -14.02 8.05 21.15
C ARG A 56 -13.92 6.59 20.72
N ASP A 57 -15.05 6.05 20.28
CA ASP A 57 -15.12 4.75 19.59
C ASP A 57 -14.63 4.85 18.13
N ILE A 58 -13.49 5.52 17.93
CA ILE A 58 -12.81 5.66 16.64
C ILE A 58 -11.33 5.46 16.90
N LYS A 59 -10.75 4.49 16.19
CA LYS A 59 -9.31 4.19 16.25
C LYS A 59 -8.65 4.43 14.91
N ILE A 60 -7.45 4.98 14.95
CA ILE A 60 -6.58 5.11 13.77
C ILE A 60 -5.53 4.01 13.87
N THR A 61 -5.55 3.08 12.93
CA THR A 61 -4.51 2.06 12.81
C THR A 61 -3.36 2.62 11.98
N VAL A 62 -2.15 2.59 12.52
CA VAL A 62 -0.92 3.00 11.81
C VAL A 62 -0.01 1.81 11.60
N TYR A 63 0.70 1.76 10.48
CA TYR A 63 1.76 0.78 10.26
C TYR A 63 3.13 1.42 10.47
N THR A 64 3.99 0.76 11.24
CA THR A 64 5.38 1.20 11.45
C THR A 64 6.35 0.02 11.41
N THR A 65 7.53 0.25 10.82
CA THR A 65 8.69 -0.66 10.88
C THR A 65 9.61 -0.35 12.05
N ARG A 66 9.33 0.72 12.81
CA ARG A 66 10.06 1.16 14.00
C ARG A 66 9.13 1.23 15.21
N PRO A 67 8.51 0.10 15.63
CA PRO A 67 7.66 0.10 16.82
C PRO A 67 8.46 0.42 18.09
N ASP A 68 9.78 0.22 18.07
CA ASP A 68 10.69 0.62 19.17
C ASP A 68 10.63 2.11 19.51
N THR A 69 10.18 2.96 18.58
CA THR A 69 10.17 4.42 18.74
C THR A 69 8.79 4.99 19.09
N VAL A 70 7.80 4.16 19.42
CA VAL A 70 6.41 4.57 19.69
C VAL A 70 6.26 5.67 20.75
N PHE A 71 7.13 5.70 21.76
CA PHE A 71 7.13 6.75 22.81
C PHE A 71 7.52 8.13 22.29
N GLY A 72 8.25 8.17 21.17
CA GLY A 72 8.66 9.39 20.46
C GLY A 72 7.64 9.88 19.44
N ALA A 73 6.51 9.17 19.26
CA ALA A 73 5.46 9.60 18.37
C ALA A 73 4.75 10.83 18.96
N THR A 74 4.94 11.99 18.32
CA THR A 74 4.41 13.29 18.80
C THR A 74 3.26 13.81 17.96
N TYR A 75 2.96 13.20 16.81
CA TYR A 75 1.77 13.47 16.01
C TYR A 75 1.44 12.28 15.09
N LEU A 76 0.21 12.25 14.59
CA LEU A 76 -0.22 11.32 13.56
C LEU A 76 -0.38 12.04 12.22
N VAL A 77 -0.18 11.31 11.13
CA VAL A 77 -0.41 11.83 9.79
C VAL A 77 -1.26 10.87 8.98
N LEU A 78 -2.35 11.38 8.42
CA LEU A 78 -3.24 10.65 7.53
C LEU A 78 -3.01 11.10 6.09
N ALA A 79 -3.14 10.14 5.17
CA ALA A 79 -3.27 10.46 3.76
C ALA A 79 -4.54 11.30 3.51
N PRO A 80 -4.53 12.24 2.56
CA PRO A 80 -5.71 13.02 2.17
C PRO A 80 -6.91 12.15 1.73
N GLU A 81 -6.64 10.94 1.23
CA GLU A 81 -7.66 9.98 0.79
C GLU A 81 -8.09 8.99 1.88
N HIS A 82 -7.62 9.16 3.12
CA HIS A 82 -7.87 8.22 4.20
C HIS A 82 -9.37 8.11 4.54
N SER A 83 -9.89 6.89 4.66
CA SER A 83 -11.33 6.62 4.80
C SER A 83 -11.96 7.24 6.05
N LEU A 84 -11.21 7.30 7.16
CA LEU A 84 -11.67 7.91 8.41
C LEU A 84 -11.59 9.44 8.42
N LEU A 85 -10.94 10.07 7.43
CA LEU A 85 -10.69 11.51 7.46
C LEU A 85 -11.96 12.37 7.67
N PRO A 86 -13.11 12.09 7.03
CA PRO A 86 -14.35 12.86 7.25
C PRO A 86 -14.84 12.86 8.72
N SER A 87 -14.50 11.82 9.48
CA SER A 87 -14.85 11.67 10.89
C SER A 87 -13.81 12.27 11.85
N LEU A 88 -12.65 12.69 11.34
CA LEU A 88 -11.48 13.16 12.09
C LEU A 88 -11.17 14.64 11.86
N MET A 89 -12.15 15.39 11.36
CA MET A 89 -12.05 16.82 11.11
C MET A 89 -12.94 17.59 12.09
N SER A 90 -12.39 18.61 12.74
CA SER A 90 -13.20 19.57 13.50
C SER A 90 -14.03 20.45 12.55
N LEU A 91 -15.10 21.07 13.08
CA LEU A 91 -15.90 22.00 12.29
C LEU A 91 -15.08 23.21 11.81
N SER A 92 -14.11 23.67 12.61
CA SER A 92 -13.26 24.82 12.27
C SER A 92 -12.21 24.50 11.21
N GLN A 93 -11.75 23.25 11.11
CA GLN A 93 -10.71 22.84 10.16
C GLN A 93 -11.27 22.18 8.89
N ARG A 94 -12.59 21.97 8.82
CA ARG A 94 -13.22 21.25 7.70
C ARG A 94 -12.91 21.88 6.34
N GLU A 95 -12.99 23.20 6.23
CA GLU A 95 -12.75 23.90 4.96
C GLU A 95 -11.29 23.75 4.51
N SER A 96 -10.34 24.01 5.41
CA SER A 96 -8.90 23.89 5.12
C SER A 96 -8.48 22.46 4.79
N VAL A 97 -9.08 21.45 5.42
CA VAL A 97 -8.78 20.04 5.13
C VAL A 97 -9.34 19.62 3.78
N GLU A 98 -10.57 20.02 3.41
CA GLU A 98 -11.13 19.72 2.09
C GLU A 98 -10.37 20.44 0.97
N GLU A 99 -9.98 21.71 1.18
CA GLU A 99 -9.12 22.43 0.22
C GLU A 99 -7.78 21.73 0.03
N TYR A 100 -7.14 21.31 1.13
CA TYR A 100 -5.87 20.58 1.06
C TYR A 100 -6.00 19.23 0.34
N LYS A 101 -7.10 18.52 0.59
CA LYS A 101 -7.41 17.25 -0.08
C LYS A 101 -7.63 17.42 -1.58
N ASP A 102 -8.32 18.48 -1.99
CA ASP A 102 -8.48 18.83 -3.41
C ASP A 102 -7.14 19.16 -4.07
N LEU A 103 -6.27 19.91 -3.39
CA LEU A 103 -4.92 20.20 -3.88
C LEU A 103 -4.07 18.94 -4.01
N ALA A 104 -4.12 18.05 -3.01
CA ALA A 104 -3.38 16.79 -3.03
C ALA A 104 -3.87 15.83 -4.12
N SER A 105 -5.18 15.79 -4.40
CA SER A 105 -5.77 14.94 -5.44
C SER A 105 -5.32 15.27 -6.86
N ARG A 106 -4.80 16.49 -7.07
CA ARG A 106 -4.25 16.96 -8.36
C ARG A 106 -2.80 16.54 -8.57
N LYS A 107 -2.15 15.98 -7.54
CA LYS A 107 -0.78 15.48 -7.59
C LYS A 107 -0.78 13.96 -7.77
N SER A 108 0.17 13.45 -8.53
CA SER A 108 0.47 12.02 -8.62
C SER A 108 1.20 11.50 -7.37
N ASP A 109 1.15 10.18 -7.13
CA ASP A 109 1.92 9.52 -6.06
C ASP A 109 3.42 9.86 -6.12
N LEU A 110 3.97 10.01 -7.34
CA LEU A 110 5.38 10.35 -7.57
C LEU A 110 5.68 11.79 -7.14
N GLU A 111 4.79 12.72 -7.48
CA GLU A 111 4.90 14.14 -7.10
C GLU A 111 4.80 14.35 -5.59
N ARG A 112 4.11 13.45 -4.88
CA ARG A 112 3.90 13.48 -3.43
C ARG A 112 5.06 12.90 -2.62
N THR A 113 5.92 12.09 -3.24
CA THR A 113 6.99 11.36 -2.56
C THR A 113 8.35 11.97 -2.86
N GLU A 114 9.03 11.50 -3.91
CA GLU A 114 10.43 11.79 -4.18
C GLU A 114 10.67 13.18 -4.80
N LEU A 115 9.68 13.74 -5.50
CA LEU A 115 9.82 15.03 -6.18
C LEU A 115 9.47 16.23 -5.28
N GLN A 116 8.90 15.99 -4.10
CA GLN A 116 8.40 17.05 -3.23
C GLN A 116 9.48 17.58 -2.29
N LYS A 117 10.02 18.76 -2.65
CA LYS A 117 11.01 19.49 -1.84
C LYS A 117 10.43 20.10 -0.57
N GLU A 118 9.14 20.45 -0.57
CA GLU A 118 8.48 21.06 0.59
C GLU A 118 7.37 20.17 1.13
N LYS A 119 7.52 19.71 2.37
CA LYS A 119 6.46 19.01 3.09
C LYS A 119 5.36 20.00 3.45
N THR A 120 4.12 19.67 3.09
CA THR A 120 2.94 20.45 3.43
C THR A 120 1.97 19.57 4.20
N GLY A 121 1.11 20.19 5.01
CA GLY A 121 0.05 19.51 5.72
C GLY A 121 -0.85 20.50 6.43
N VAL A 122 -1.99 19.99 6.89
CA VAL A 122 -3.02 20.74 7.60
C VAL A 122 -3.44 20.00 8.86
N PHE A 123 -3.59 20.73 9.96
CA PHE A 123 -4.05 20.18 11.22
C PHE A 123 -5.54 19.85 11.13
N SER A 124 -5.93 18.62 11.49
CA SER A 124 -7.33 18.19 11.35
C SER A 124 -8.27 18.78 12.41
N GLY A 125 -7.71 19.37 13.47
CA GLY A 125 -8.49 19.83 14.62
C GLY A 125 -8.79 18.75 15.64
N CYS A 126 -8.28 17.53 15.44
CA CYS A 126 -8.47 16.41 16.35
C CYS A 126 -7.13 15.91 16.91
N TYR A 127 -7.22 15.21 18.03
CA TYR A 127 -6.09 14.58 18.70
C TYR A 127 -6.35 13.08 18.82
N ALA A 128 -5.28 12.30 18.88
CA ALA A 128 -5.32 10.90 19.25
C ALA A 128 -4.49 10.67 20.49
N GLN A 129 -4.76 9.60 21.22
CA GLN A 129 -3.95 9.17 22.34
C GLN A 129 -2.85 8.24 21.84
N ASN A 130 -1.60 8.51 22.23
CA ASN A 130 -0.51 7.57 22.03
C ASN A 130 -0.65 6.40 23.02
N PRO A 131 -0.81 5.15 22.56
CA PRO A 131 -1.12 4.03 23.45
C PRO A 131 0.05 3.66 24.37
N ALA A 132 1.29 4.06 24.03
CA ALA A 132 2.47 3.72 24.82
C ALA A 132 2.63 4.60 26.07
N ASN A 133 2.27 5.89 26.00
CA ASN A 133 2.47 6.86 27.08
C ASN A 133 1.18 7.55 27.56
N GLY A 134 0.07 7.39 26.83
CA GLY A 134 -1.23 8.00 27.14
C GLY A 134 -1.34 9.48 26.78
N GLU A 135 -0.34 10.07 26.13
CA GLU A 135 -0.33 11.49 25.77
C GLU A 135 -1.23 11.79 24.57
N ALA A 136 -1.86 12.96 24.57
CA ALA A 136 -2.62 13.47 23.43
C ALA A 136 -1.68 14.04 22.36
N ILE A 137 -1.77 13.52 21.14
CA ILE A 137 -0.96 13.93 19.99
C ILE A 137 -1.86 14.42 18.84
N PRO A 138 -1.51 15.53 18.16
CA PRO A 138 -2.33 16.09 17.11
C PRO A 138 -2.39 15.19 15.87
N ILE A 139 -3.52 15.22 15.18
CA ILE A 139 -3.74 14.52 13.92
C ILE A 139 -3.59 15.51 12.76
N TRP A 140 -2.69 15.21 11.84
CA TRP A 140 -2.42 15.99 10.64
C TRP A 140 -2.82 15.25 9.37
N VAL A 141 -3.07 16.01 8.32
CA VAL A 141 -3.28 15.49 6.96
C VAL A 141 -2.15 16.00 6.09
N ALA A 142 -1.41 15.09 5.46
CA ALA A 142 -0.27 15.47 4.62
C ALA A 142 -0.14 14.54 3.41
N ASP A 143 0.24 15.11 2.27
CA ASP A 143 0.30 14.41 1.00
C ASP A 143 1.49 13.45 0.85
N TYR A 144 2.54 13.58 1.66
CA TYR A 144 3.66 12.64 1.68
C TYR A 144 3.30 11.25 2.24
N VAL A 145 2.14 11.11 2.90
CA VAL A 145 1.56 9.82 3.27
C VAL A 145 0.63 9.36 2.16
N LEU A 146 0.87 8.13 1.67
CA LEU A 146 0.08 7.53 0.59
C LEU A 146 -0.99 6.61 1.17
N GLY A 147 -2.26 6.85 0.82
CA GLY A 147 -3.38 6.01 1.27
C GLY A 147 -3.31 4.55 0.81
N SER A 148 -2.52 4.27 -0.23
CA SER A 148 -2.30 2.95 -0.79
C SER A 148 -1.17 2.16 -0.12
N TYR A 149 -0.43 2.75 0.83
CA TYR A 149 0.68 2.11 1.52
C TYR A 149 0.39 1.93 3.01
N GLY A 150 0.59 0.72 3.53
CA GLY A 150 0.28 0.38 4.92
C GLY A 150 -1.22 0.55 5.19
N THR A 151 -1.56 1.35 6.19
CA THR A 151 -2.94 1.68 6.56
C THR A 151 -3.40 3.03 6.00
N GLY A 152 -2.53 3.74 5.26
CA GLY A 152 -2.77 5.13 4.85
C GLY A 152 -2.63 6.15 5.99
N ALA A 153 -2.12 5.73 7.15
CA ALA A 153 -1.79 6.58 8.29
C ALA A 153 -0.46 6.14 8.91
N ILE A 154 0.30 7.10 9.42
CA ILE A 154 1.58 6.87 10.11
C ILE A 154 1.58 7.54 11.48
N MET A 155 2.34 6.96 12.42
CA MET A 155 2.82 7.71 13.58
C MET A 155 4.11 8.40 13.17
N ALA A 156 4.21 9.70 13.46
CA ALA A 156 5.39 10.45 13.12
C ALA A 156 6.32 10.58 14.32
N VAL A 157 7.60 10.24 14.12
CA VAL A 157 8.63 10.24 15.18
C VAL A 157 9.78 11.14 14.74
N PRO A 158 9.67 12.47 14.94
CA PRO A 158 10.61 13.45 14.38
C PRO A 158 12.07 13.21 14.72
N ALA A 159 12.37 12.74 15.93
CA ALA A 159 13.75 12.50 16.32
C ALA A 159 14.41 11.35 15.53
N HIS A 160 13.63 10.50 14.86
CA HIS A 160 14.09 9.25 14.26
C HIS A 160 13.62 8.99 12.81
N ASP A 161 13.00 9.97 12.16
CA ASP A 161 12.69 9.96 10.72
C ASP A 161 12.90 11.36 10.15
N THR A 162 13.71 11.47 9.10
CA THR A 162 14.08 12.76 8.50
C THR A 162 12.87 13.53 7.97
N ARG A 163 11.88 12.84 7.40
CA ARG A 163 10.69 13.47 6.83
C ARG A 163 9.79 14.03 7.94
N ASP A 164 9.69 13.29 9.04
CA ASP A 164 8.94 13.72 10.21
C ASP A 164 9.64 14.90 10.90
N TYR A 165 10.98 14.90 10.94
CA TYR A 165 11.77 16.00 11.47
C TYR A 165 11.56 17.31 10.70
N GLU A 166 11.62 17.25 9.37
CA GLU A 166 11.39 18.40 8.50
C GLU A 166 9.98 18.97 8.69
N PHE A 167 8.97 18.08 8.77
CA PHE A 167 7.59 18.47 9.00
C PHE A 167 7.40 19.09 10.40
N ALA A 168 7.90 18.43 11.44
CA ALA A 168 7.79 18.91 12.81
C ALA A 168 8.49 20.26 13.01
N THR A 169 9.66 20.45 12.42
CA THR A 169 10.40 21.72 12.45
C THR A 169 9.61 22.84 11.77
N LYS A 170 8.98 22.54 10.62
CA LYS A 170 8.18 23.53 9.87
C LYS A 170 6.92 23.97 10.62
N TYR A 171 6.29 23.04 11.34
CA TYR A 171 5.00 23.27 12.01
C TYR A 171 5.12 23.44 13.53
N ASP A 172 6.35 23.61 14.05
CA ASP A 172 6.66 23.78 15.48
C ASP A 172 6.06 22.67 16.36
N ILE A 173 6.16 21.42 15.90
CA ILE A 173 5.67 20.23 16.61
C ILE A 173 6.79 19.68 17.49
N PRO A 174 6.50 19.20 18.71
CA PRO A 174 7.52 18.65 19.62
C PRO A 174 8.34 17.51 18.99
N ILE A 175 9.65 17.54 19.25
CA ILE A 175 10.61 16.51 18.83
C ILE A 175 11.10 15.79 20.09
N ARG A 176 10.84 14.48 20.19
CA ARG A 176 11.22 13.68 21.36
C ARG A 176 12.18 12.56 20.96
N TRP A 177 13.37 12.61 21.53
CA TRP A 177 14.37 11.55 21.40
C TRP A 177 14.02 10.34 22.28
N VAL A 178 14.03 9.16 21.66
CA VAL A 178 13.79 7.86 22.30
C VAL A 178 14.84 6.79 21.94
N VAL A 179 15.74 7.07 21.00
CA VAL A 179 16.89 6.20 20.65
C VAL A 179 18.18 6.99 20.82
N LYS A 180 19.11 6.44 21.62
CA LYS A 180 20.49 6.90 21.72
C LYS A 180 21.36 6.11 20.72
N PRO A 181 22.13 6.76 19.85
CA PRO A 181 23.16 6.09 19.06
C PRO A 181 24.16 5.34 19.95
N ASP A 182 24.70 4.22 19.46
CA ASP A 182 25.69 3.44 20.20
C ASP A 182 27.07 4.12 20.27
N ASP A 183 27.40 4.98 19.29
CA ASP A 183 28.57 5.84 19.34
C ASP A 183 28.29 7.04 20.26
N ASP A 184 29.11 7.20 21.31
CA ASP A 184 28.92 8.13 22.45
C ASP A 184 28.92 9.63 22.10
N ASP A 185 28.96 10.00 20.82
CA ASP A 185 28.78 11.38 20.33
C ASP A 185 27.29 11.77 20.34
N PHE A 186 26.68 11.65 21.53
CA PHE A 186 25.33 12.11 21.80
C PHE A 186 25.34 13.64 21.95
N SER A 187 25.33 14.33 20.81
CA SER A 187 24.93 15.73 20.74
C SER A 187 23.65 15.82 19.92
N ASP A 188 22.68 16.57 20.43
CA ASP A 188 21.49 16.96 19.65
C ASP A 188 21.95 17.77 18.45
N SER A 189 22.25 17.06 17.36
CA SER A 189 22.87 17.61 16.15
C SER A 189 21.91 18.45 15.32
N GLY A 190 20.68 18.66 15.81
CA GLY A 190 19.60 19.33 15.09
C GLY A 190 19.16 18.55 13.85
N LYS A 191 19.25 17.20 13.90
CA LYS A 191 18.87 16.29 12.81
C LYS A 191 18.23 15.02 13.38
N ALA A 192 17.36 14.39 12.58
CA ALA A 192 16.84 13.07 12.89
C ALA A 192 17.95 12.00 12.90
N TYR A 193 17.83 11.04 13.82
CA TYR A 193 18.64 9.85 13.90
C TYR A 193 17.84 8.61 13.51
N GLU A 194 18.01 8.15 12.28
CA GLU A 194 17.28 6.98 11.72
C GLU A 194 17.90 5.64 12.11
N GLY A 195 19.06 5.64 12.79
CA GLY A 195 19.77 4.44 13.18
C GLY A 195 19.09 3.61 14.27
N GLU A 196 19.71 2.47 14.57
CA GLU A 196 19.41 1.64 15.73
C GLU A 196 20.33 2.03 16.90
N GLY A 197 19.87 1.79 18.12
CA GLY A 197 20.71 1.97 19.30
C GLY A 197 19.97 1.62 20.58
N SER A 198 20.37 2.25 21.68
CA SER A 198 19.79 2.02 23.00
C SER A 198 18.58 2.90 23.26
N ILE A 199 17.46 2.30 23.68
CA ILE A 199 16.20 3.03 23.93
C ILE A 199 16.27 3.83 25.23
N LEU A 200 15.72 5.05 25.20
CA LEU A 200 15.56 5.96 26.34
C LEU A 200 14.18 6.63 26.34
N ASN A 201 13.81 7.31 27.42
CA ASN A 201 12.54 8.03 27.59
C ASN A 201 11.28 7.21 27.24
N SER A 202 11.35 5.89 27.39
CA SER A 202 10.35 4.95 26.89
C SER A 202 9.89 3.97 27.97
N SER A 203 9.33 4.55 29.04
CA SER A 203 8.69 3.81 30.13
C SER A 203 7.41 4.53 30.55
N SER A 204 6.34 3.77 30.79
CA SER A 204 5.05 4.31 31.23
C SER A 204 4.37 3.35 32.20
N SER A 205 4.05 3.88 33.39
CA SER A 205 3.27 3.17 34.40
C SER A 205 1.82 2.95 33.96
N THR A 206 1.29 3.81 33.09
CA THR A 206 -0.11 3.78 32.64
C THR A 206 -0.35 2.64 31.65
N SER A 207 0.58 2.43 30.71
CA SER A 207 0.50 1.35 29.72
C SER A 207 1.16 0.05 30.20
N GLY A 208 1.97 0.11 31.26
CA GLY A 208 2.77 -1.01 31.76
C GLY A 208 3.97 -1.37 30.89
N LEU A 209 4.29 -0.55 29.87
CA LEU A 209 5.38 -0.78 28.94
C LEU A 209 6.65 -0.06 29.40
N ASP A 210 7.73 -0.81 29.59
CA ASP A 210 9.08 -0.28 29.82
C ASP A 210 10.07 -0.96 28.88
N ILE A 211 10.69 -0.18 28.00
CA ILE A 211 11.69 -0.63 27.02
C ILE A 211 13.01 0.12 27.17
N ASN A 212 13.20 0.92 28.23
CA ASN A 212 14.44 1.66 28.45
C ASN A 212 15.65 0.72 28.60
N GLY A 213 16.78 1.13 28.02
CA GLY A 213 18.04 0.38 28.05
C GLY A 213 18.09 -0.84 27.13
N LEU A 214 16.98 -1.20 26.48
CA LEU A 214 16.98 -2.25 25.46
C LEU A 214 17.53 -1.70 24.14
N HIS A 215 18.15 -2.57 23.35
CA HIS A 215 18.54 -2.23 21.97
C HIS A 215 17.31 -2.25 21.04
N SER A 216 17.25 -1.38 20.03
CA SER A 216 16.11 -1.17 19.11
C SER A 216 15.41 -2.45 18.65
N LYS A 217 16.16 -3.49 18.20
CA LYS A 217 15.57 -4.77 17.76
C LYS A 217 14.82 -5.52 18.86
N VAL A 218 15.37 -5.53 20.07
CA VAL A 218 14.77 -6.19 21.24
C VAL A 218 13.56 -5.39 21.71
N ALA A 219 13.68 -4.06 21.74
CA ALA A 219 12.59 -3.15 22.06
C ALA A 219 11.43 -3.28 21.08
N ALA A 220 11.69 -3.32 19.76
CA ALA A 220 10.69 -3.51 18.72
C ALA A 220 9.88 -4.80 18.95
N SER A 221 10.56 -5.90 19.26
CA SER A 221 9.90 -7.18 19.56
C SER A 221 9.03 -7.09 20.81
N LYS A 222 9.51 -6.43 21.87
CA LYS A 222 8.76 -6.22 23.12
C LYS A 222 7.54 -5.32 22.93
N VAL A 223 7.64 -4.28 22.11
CA VAL A 223 6.50 -3.41 21.76
C VAL A 223 5.45 -4.18 20.96
N ILE A 224 5.86 -5.01 19.99
CA ILE A 224 4.94 -5.84 19.22
C ILE A 224 4.17 -6.80 20.13
N GLU A 225 4.87 -7.49 21.03
CA GLU A 225 4.26 -8.41 22.00
C GLU A 225 3.32 -7.68 22.96
N TRP A 226 3.73 -6.52 23.47
CA TRP A 226 2.88 -5.68 24.31
C TRP A 226 1.63 -5.22 23.56
N ALA A 227 1.75 -4.78 22.30
CA ALA A 227 0.62 -4.32 21.50
C ALA A 227 -0.40 -5.44 21.25
N ASP A 228 0.08 -6.66 20.95
CA ASP A 228 -0.77 -7.84 20.74
C ASP A 228 -1.48 -8.28 22.03
N THR A 229 -0.76 -8.34 23.15
CA THR A 229 -1.32 -8.78 24.45
C THR A 229 -2.30 -7.79 25.06
N THR A 230 -2.13 -6.49 24.80
CA THR A 230 -3.00 -5.43 25.33
C THR A 230 -4.12 -5.01 24.37
N GLY A 231 -4.14 -5.55 23.15
CA GLY A 231 -5.10 -5.16 22.12
C GLY A 231 -4.86 -3.77 21.54
N ASN A 232 -3.66 -3.21 21.71
CA ASN A 232 -3.23 -1.93 21.15
C ASN A 232 -2.57 -2.06 19.76
N GLY A 233 -2.55 -3.26 19.19
CA GLY A 233 -1.95 -3.51 17.89
C GLY A 233 -1.69 -4.99 17.64
N LYS A 234 -0.93 -5.28 16.57
CA LYS A 234 -0.52 -6.63 16.21
C LYS A 234 0.72 -6.61 15.30
N LYS A 235 1.45 -7.73 15.27
CA LYS A 235 2.53 -7.93 14.29
C LYS A 235 1.97 -7.88 12.87
N LYS A 236 2.65 -7.16 11.98
CA LYS A 236 2.27 -7.07 10.57
C LYS A 236 3.50 -7.12 9.67
N VAL A 237 3.42 -7.92 8.61
CA VAL A 237 4.37 -7.88 7.49
C VAL A 237 3.74 -7.04 6.38
N ASN A 238 4.53 -6.11 5.82
CA ASN A 238 4.10 -5.26 4.71
C ASN A 238 5.13 -5.30 3.57
N TYR A 239 4.66 -5.05 2.35
CA TYR A 239 5.49 -5.07 1.14
C TYR A 239 5.39 -3.73 0.41
N LYS A 240 6.49 -3.30 -0.22
CA LYS A 240 6.45 -2.22 -1.22
C LYS A 240 5.74 -2.68 -2.50
N LEU A 241 5.83 -3.98 -2.81
CA LEU A 241 5.12 -4.60 -3.93
C LEU A 241 3.62 -4.31 -3.85
N ARG A 242 3.06 -3.79 -4.94
CA ARG A 242 1.61 -3.62 -5.12
C ARG A 242 1.07 -4.72 -6.01
N ASP A 243 -0.24 -4.94 -5.92
CA ASP A 243 -0.94 -5.79 -6.88
C ASP A 243 -0.75 -5.27 -8.31
N TRP A 244 -0.75 -6.19 -9.26
CA TRP A 244 -0.31 -5.91 -10.60
C TRP A 244 -1.49 -5.48 -11.49
N LEU A 245 -1.50 -4.21 -11.89
CA LEU A 245 -2.50 -3.64 -12.80
C LEU A 245 -2.47 -4.34 -14.17
N PHE A 246 -3.53 -5.09 -14.45
CA PHE A 246 -3.65 -6.03 -15.57
C PHE A 246 -4.70 -5.64 -16.61
N ALA A 247 -5.33 -4.47 -16.49
CA ALA A 247 -6.20 -3.91 -17.51
C ALA A 247 -5.50 -2.79 -18.29
N ARG A 248 -5.77 -2.69 -19.60
CA ARG A 248 -5.35 -1.59 -20.46
C ARG A 248 -6.51 -1.07 -21.29
N GLN A 249 -6.66 0.25 -21.35
CA GLN A 249 -7.65 0.94 -22.19
C GLN A 249 -7.10 1.08 -23.62
N ARG A 250 -6.66 -0.03 -24.22
CA ARG A 250 -6.07 -0.09 -25.55
C ARG A 250 -6.76 -1.15 -26.39
N TYR A 251 -6.76 -0.95 -27.70
CA TYR A 251 -7.30 -1.93 -28.66
C TYR A 251 -6.38 -3.15 -28.80
N TRP A 252 -5.07 -2.93 -28.99
CA TRP A 252 -4.14 -4.00 -29.34
C TRP A 252 -3.65 -4.77 -28.12
N GLY A 253 -4.44 -5.77 -27.72
CA GLY A 253 -4.13 -6.72 -26.66
C GLY A 253 -5.19 -7.81 -26.59
N GLU A 254 -4.95 -8.84 -25.78
CA GLU A 254 -5.87 -9.95 -25.62
C GLU A 254 -7.14 -9.49 -24.86
N PRO A 255 -8.35 -9.79 -25.36
CA PRO A 255 -9.58 -9.52 -24.62
C PRO A 255 -9.62 -10.21 -23.27
N ILE A 256 -10.03 -9.49 -22.22
CA ILE A 256 -10.25 -10.10 -20.90
C ILE A 256 -11.51 -10.98 -20.98
N PRO A 257 -11.44 -12.29 -20.63
CA PRO A 257 -12.53 -13.24 -20.82
C PRO A 257 -13.61 -13.12 -19.74
N VAL A 258 -14.21 -11.93 -19.63
CA VAL A 258 -15.20 -11.56 -18.62
C VAL A 258 -16.36 -10.80 -19.25
N VAL A 259 -17.56 -11.04 -18.72
CA VAL A 259 -18.78 -10.31 -19.04
C VAL A 259 -19.40 -9.70 -17.76
N PHE A 260 -20.15 -8.61 -17.94
CA PHE A 260 -20.93 -7.94 -16.92
C PHE A 260 -22.41 -8.14 -17.21
N LEU A 261 -23.16 -8.73 -16.26
CA LEU A 261 -24.62 -8.87 -16.41
C LEU A 261 -25.28 -7.50 -16.47
N GLN A 262 -26.14 -7.26 -17.45
CA GLN A 262 -26.71 -5.93 -17.68
C GLN A 262 -27.64 -5.48 -16.54
N ASP A 263 -28.36 -6.43 -15.92
CA ASP A 263 -29.33 -6.13 -14.88
C ASP A 263 -28.68 -5.87 -13.50
N THR A 264 -27.63 -6.62 -13.17
CA THR A 264 -27.01 -6.60 -11.83
C THR A 264 -25.64 -5.92 -11.80
N GLY A 265 -24.97 -5.77 -12.94
CA GLY A 265 -23.57 -5.39 -13.01
C GLY A 265 -22.60 -6.46 -12.49
N GLU A 266 -23.09 -7.66 -12.20
CA GLU A 266 -22.28 -8.76 -11.69
C GLU A 266 -21.24 -9.20 -12.73
N THR A 267 -20.04 -9.49 -12.26
CA THR A 267 -18.88 -9.83 -13.08
C THR A 267 -18.75 -11.34 -13.17
N THR A 268 -18.84 -11.90 -14.38
CA THR A 268 -18.83 -13.35 -14.62
C THR A 268 -17.78 -13.72 -15.67
N PRO A 269 -16.92 -14.73 -15.44
CA PRO A 269 -16.01 -15.22 -16.47
C PRO A 269 -16.79 -15.93 -17.58
N ILE A 270 -16.30 -15.87 -18.82
CA ILE A 270 -16.86 -16.72 -19.90
C ILE A 270 -16.45 -18.20 -19.70
N LEU A 271 -17.14 -19.12 -20.37
CA LEU A 271 -16.83 -20.55 -20.28
C LEU A 271 -15.51 -20.87 -20.98
N GLU A 272 -14.77 -21.86 -20.47
CA GLU A 272 -13.53 -22.34 -21.10
C GLU A 272 -13.76 -22.87 -22.53
N THR A 273 -14.97 -23.39 -22.81
CA THR A 273 -15.39 -23.84 -24.14
C THR A 273 -15.59 -22.72 -25.15
N ASP A 274 -15.78 -21.50 -24.66
CA ASP A 274 -16.01 -20.31 -25.50
C ASP A 274 -14.69 -19.57 -25.78
N LEU A 275 -13.57 -20.10 -25.29
CA LEU A 275 -12.23 -19.60 -25.59
C LEU A 275 -11.71 -20.14 -26.93
N PRO A 276 -10.91 -19.36 -27.68
CA PRO A 276 -10.44 -18.01 -27.34
C PRO A 276 -11.49 -16.94 -27.61
N LEU A 277 -11.56 -15.93 -26.72
CA LEU A 277 -12.29 -14.70 -27.02
C LEU A 277 -11.48 -13.86 -28.01
N THR A 278 -11.84 -13.93 -29.28
CA THR A 278 -11.13 -13.23 -30.36
C THR A 278 -11.38 -11.72 -30.31
N LEU A 279 -10.29 -10.95 -30.45
CA LEU A 279 -10.33 -9.50 -30.59
C LEU A 279 -11.13 -9.14 -31.85
N PRO A 280 -12.17 -8.28 -31.76
CA PRO A 280 -12.96 -7.90 -32.93
C PRO A 280 -12.16 -6.96 -33.83
N GLU A 281 -12.36 -7.07 -35.13
CA GLU A 281 -11.79 -6.10 -36.07
C GLU A 281 -12.51 -4.75 -35.93
N LEU A 282 -11.72 -3.67 -35.86
CA LEU A 282 -12.20 -2.29 -35.83
C LEU A 282 -11.40 -1.44 -36.81
N ASP A 283 -12.10 -0.67 -37.64
CA ASP A 283 -11.48 0.32 -38.54
C ASP A 283 -10.93 1.52 -37.77
N ASP A 284 -11.58 1.90 -36.66
CA ASP A 284 -11.20 3.02 -35.82
C ASP A 284 -10.91 2.58 -34.38
N PHE A 285 -9.62 2.42 -34.08
CA PHE A 285 -9.09 2.09 -32.76
C PHE A 285 -8.53 3.32 -32.02
N THR A 286 -8.84 4.54 -32.48
CA THR A 286 -8.44 5.77 -31.76
C THR A 286 -9.14 5.87 -30.40
N PRO A 287 -8.57 6.57 -29.41
CA PRO A 287 -9.23 6.83 -28.13
C PRO A 287 -10.61 7.46 -28.33
N THR A 288 -11.59 7.09 -27.52
CA THR A 288 -12.97 7.58 -27.64
C THR A 288 -13.15 9.05 -27.21
N GLY A 289 -12.17 9.61 -26.48
CA GLY A 289 -12.29 10.92 -25.83
C GLY A 289 -13.16 10.93 -24.56
N THR A 290 -13.90 9.84 -24.28
CA THR A 290 -14.80 9.68 -23.13
C THR A 290 -14.16 8.94 -21.95
N GLY A 291 -12.89 8.53 -22.08
CA GLY A 291 -12.18 7.69 -21.10
C GLY A 291 -12.47 6.19 -21.24
N GLU A 292 -13.40 5.81 -22.12
CA GLU A 292 -13.71 4.41 -22.44
C GLU A 292 -12.64 3.76 -23.32
N PRO A 293 -12.39 2.44 -23.19
CA PRO A 293 -11.49 1.72 -24.08
C PRO A 293 -11.97 1.73 -25.54
N PRO A 294 -11.07 1.67 -26.54
CA PRO A 294 -11.45 1.61 -27.94
C PRO A 294 -12.42 0.47 -28.30
N LEU A 295 -12.36 -0.67 -27.60
CA LEU A 295 -13.28 -1.79 -27.83
C LEU A 295 -14.75 -1.46 -27.53
N ALA A 296 -15.03 -0.39 -26.77
CA ALA A 296 -16.40 0.10 -26.58
C ALA A 296 -17.08 0.49 -27.90
N LYS A 297 -16.30 0.85 -28.94
CA LYS A 297 -16.81 1.16 -30.29
C LYS A 297 -17.36 -0.09 -31.00
N ALA A 298 -16.93 -1.29 -30.62
CA ALA A 298 -17.39 -2.55 -31.20
C ALA A 298 -18.76 -2.98 -30.62
N VAL A 299 -19.81 -2.15 -30.78
CA VAL A 299 -21.10 -2.32 -30.07
C VAL A 299 -21.71 -3.72 -30.21
N SER A 300 -21.63 -4.33 -31.39
CA SER A 300 -22.13 -5.68 -31.64
C SER A 300 -21.31 -6.77 -30.95
N TRP A 301 -20.01 -6.57 -30.78
CA TRP A 301 -19.14 -7.48 -30.03
C TRP A 301 -19.25 -7.25 -28.53
N VAL A 302 -19.42 -6.02 -28.06
CA VAL A 302 -19.56 -5.76 -26.63
C VAL A 302 -20.86 -6.36 -26.10
N LYS A 303 -21.96 -6.26 -26.83
CA LYS A 303 -23.24 -6.87 -26.46
C LYS A 303 -23.17 -8.39 -26.63
N THR A 304 -23.44 -9.11 -25.55
CA THR A 304 -23.46 -10.58 -25.53
C THR A 304 -24.52 -11.08 -24.56
N THR A 305 -24.62 -12.38 -24.39
CA THR A 305 -25.34 -13.01 -23.28
C THR A 305 -24.34 -13.70 -22.36
N ASP A 306 -24.69 -13.80 -21.08
CA ASP A 306 -23.97 -14.68 -20.17
C ASP A 306 -24.27 -16.14 -20.54
N PRO A 307 -23.25 -16.95 -20.86
CA PRO A 307 -23.44 -18.34 -21.29
C PRO A 307 -24.04 -19.24 -20.20
N SER A 308 -23.95 -18.85 -18.92
CA SER A 308 -24.49 -19.66 -17.81
C SER A 308 -25.98 -19.42 -17.54
N SER A 309 -26.43 -18.17 -17.53
CA SER A 309 -27.83 -17.80 -17.26
C SER A 309 -28.65 -17.42 -18.49
N GLY A 310 -28.02 -17.19 -19.64
CA GLY A 310 -28.65 -16.71 -20.88
C GLY A 310 -29.08 -15.23 -20.84
N LYS A 311 -28.81 -14.52 -19.74
CA LYS A 311 -29.20 -13.12 -19.57
C LYS A 311 -28.35 -12.16 -20.42
N PRO A 312 -28.88 -10.99 -20.81
CA PRO A 312 -28.09 -9.94 -21.47
C PRO A 312 -26.87 -9.53 -20.65
N ALA A 313 -25.72 -9.39 -21.32
CA ALA A 313 -24.45 -9.03 -20.71
C ALA A 313 -23.59 -8.17 -21.65
N MET A 314 -22.58 -7.54 -21.09
CA MET A 314 -21.58 -6.76 -21.82
C MET A 314 -20.18 -7.31 -21.60
N ARG A 315 -19.40 -7.51 -22.66
CA ARG A 315 -17.99 -7.92 -22.55
C ARG A 315 -17.15 -6.82 -21.92
N GLU A 316 -16.12 -7.20 -21.17
CA GLU A 316 -15.05 -6.29 -20.75
C GLU A 316 -14.36 -5.70 -21.99
N THR A 317 -14.14 -4.39 -21.97
CA THR A 317 -13.60 -3.63 -23.11
C THR A 317 -12.13 -3.25 -22.91
N SER A 318 -11.59 -3.45 -21.71
CA SER A 318 -10.15 -3.41 -21.47
C SER A 318 -9.48 -4.68 -22.02
N THR A 319 -8.25 -4.52 -22.47
CA THR A 319 -7.39 -5.63 -22.90
C THR A 319 -6.32 -5.94 -21.86
N MET A 320 -5.74 -7.14 -21.95
CA MET A 320 -4.58 -7.52 -21.14
C MET A 320 -3.31 -6.75 -21.58
N PRO A 321 -2.35 -6.49 -20.67
CA PRO A 321 -1.09 -5.86 -21.04
C PRO A 321 -0.21 -6.81 -21.85
N GLN A 322 0.76 -6.26 -22.59
CA GLN A 322 1.75 -7.03 -23.37
C GLN A 322 2.47 -8.12 -22.57
N TRP A 323 2.66 -7.89 -21.26
CA TRP A 323 3.31 -8.85 -20.38
C TRP A 323 2.46 -10.10 -20.07
N ALA A 324 1.16 -10.08 -20.39
CA ALA A 324 0.29 -11.25 -20.25
C ALA A 324 0.80 -12.45 -21.06
N GLY A 325 1.36 -12.21 -22.26
CA GLY A 325 2.04 -13.24 -23.04
C GLY A 325 3.47 -13.50 -22.58
N SER A 326 4.25 -12.44 -22.31
CA SER A 326 5.68 -12.58 -22.02
C SER A 326 6.00 -13.21 -20.66
N CYS A 327 5.03 -13.33 -19.75
CA CYS A 327 5.24 -14.04 -18.48
C CYS A 327 5.27 -15.57 -18.61
N TRP A 328 4.88 -16.14 -19.75
CA TRP A 328 4.82 -17.61 -19.92
C TRP A 328 5.19 -18.11 -21.31
N TYR A 329 5.58 -17.24 -22.25
CA TYR A 329 5.95 -17.62 -23.63
C TYR A 329 7.05 -18.69 -23.71
N TYR A 330 8.02 -18.67 -22.79
CA TYR A 330 9.09 -19.68 -22.70
C TYR A 330 8.52 -21.09 -22.43
N LEU A 331 7.39 -21.19 -21.71
CA LEU A 331 6.68 -22.46 -21.55
C LEU A 331 6.02 -22.90 -22.85
N ARG A 332 5.51 -21.95 -23.64
CA ARG A 332 4.85 -22.23 -24.93
C ARG A 332 5.83 -22.70 -25.99
N TYR A 333 7.08 -22.25 -25.98
CA TYR A 333 8.09 -22.71 -26.95
C TYR A 333 8.40 -24.21 -26.87
N MET A 334 8.16 -24.85 -25.73
CA MET A 334 8.30 -26.30 -25.61
C MET A 334 7.28 -27.07 -26.45
N ASP A 335 6.11 -26.49 -26.69
CA ASP A 335 5.07 -27.07 -27.54
C ASP A 335 4.21 -25.98 -28.21
N PRO A 336 4.73 -25.34 -29.27
CA PRO A 336 4.08 -24.19 -29.89
C PRO A 336 2.83 -24.57 -30.69
N LYS A 337 2.70 -25.86 -31.07
CA LYS A 337 1.62 -26.36 -31.94
C LYS A 337 0.47 -26.99 -31.17
N LYS A 338 0.66 -27.40 -29.91
CA LYS A 338 -0.42 -28.01 -29.11
C LYS A 338 -1.54 -27.03 -28.82
N LEU A 339 -2.75 -27.33 -29.29
CA LEU A 339 -3.94 -26.49 -29.09
C LEU A 339 -4.55 -26.62 -27.69
N GLN A 340 -4.15 -27.62 -26.91
CA GLN A 340 -4.68 -27.91 -25.58
C GLN A 340 -3.78 -27.39 -24.44
N ARG A 341 -4.35 -27.37 -23.23
CA ARG A 341 -3.74 -26.89 -21.98
C ARG A 341 -2.31 -27.43 -21.78
N ILE A 342 -1.40 -26.55 -21.37
CA ILE A 342 -0.06 -26.95 -20.88
C ILE A 342 -0.27 -27.78 -19.61
N SER A 343 0.09 -29.07 -19.67
CA SER A 343 -0.14 -30.00 -18.57
C SER A 343 0.89 -29.82 -17.45
N ARG A 344 0.61 -30.37 -16.26
CA ARG A 344 1.61 -30.44 -15.17
C ARG A 344 2.88 -31.21 -15.57
N GLN A 345 2.76 -32.20 -16.46
CA GLN A 345 3.91 -32.94 -16.98
C GLN A 345 4.77 -32.09 -17.91
N ASP A 346 4.14 -31.24 -18.73
CA ASP A 346 4.86 -30.27 -19.57
C ASP A 346 5.63 -29.27 -18.69
N LYS A 347 5.06 -28.87 -17.54
CA LYS A 347 5.73 -28.01 -16.54
C LYS A 347 6.89 -28.70 -15.81
N ARG A 348 6.81 -30.01 -15.55
CA ARG A 348 7.91 -30.77 -14.90
C ARG A 348 9.13 -30.87 -15.81
N LYS A 349 8.92 -31.07 -17.11
CA LYS A 349 10.03 -31.08 -18.09
C LYS A 349 10.83 -29.77 -18.09
N VAL A 350 10.19 -28.63 -17.80
CA VAL A 350 10.86 -27.34 -17.64
C VAL A 350 11.88 -27.41 -16.50
N LEU A 351 11.42 -27.80 -15.31
CA LEU A 351 12.19 -27.82 -14.08
C LEU A 351 13.31 -28.88 -14.06
N GLU A 352 13.22 -29.89 -14.92
CA GLU A 352 14.25 -30.94 -15.05
C GLU A 352 15.28 -30.61 -16.15
N SER A 353 15.02 -29.60 -16.99
CA SER A 353 15.87 -29.21 -18.14
C SER A 353 16.67 -27.92 -17.92
N SER A 354 16.38 -27.20 -16.83
CA SER A 354 17.10 -26.05 -16.28
C SER A 354 17.76 -26.47 -14.98
#